data_AF-A0A2L2YN76-F1
#
_entry.id   AF-A0A2L2YN76-F1
#
_cell.length_a   1.000
_cell.length_b   1.000
_cell.length_c   1.000
_cell.angle_alpha   90.00
_cell.angle_beta   90.00
_cell.angle_gamma   90.00
#
_symmetry.space_group_name_H-M   'P 1'
#
loop_
_entity.id
_entity.type
_entity.pdbx_description
1 polymer ?
#
loop_
_entity_poly.entity_id
_entity_poly.type
_entity_poly.pdbx_seq_one_letter_code
_entity_poly.pdbx_strand_id
1 'polypeptide(L)'
;NSLPIRFAGIHITNESIFFSYIFNILKLFLSEKIKKRVHFHGKDMKHLHRHIPKEILPSEFDGDNNTYQASEWVKKEMYSYLEKFGELHRKGYL
;
A
#
# COMPACT_ATOMS: atom_id res chain seq x y z
N ASN A 1 -8.88 6.34 -14.10
CA ASN A 1 -9.96 5.93 -13.18
C ASN A 1 -10.45 4.56 -13.63
N SER A 2 -9.67 3.52 -13.36
CA SER A 2 -9.85 2.19 -13.99
C SER A 2 -10.09 1.07 -12.98
N LEU A 3 -10.10 1.39 -11.69
CA LEU A 3 -10.38 0.45 -10.60
C LEU A 3 -11.53 1.01 -9.75
N PRO A 4 -12.50 0.18 -9.32
CA PRO A 4 -13.59 0.59 -8.43
C PRO A 4 -13.11 0.69 -6.97
N ILE A 5 -11.94 1.28 -6.75
CA ILE A 5 -11.29 1.41 -5.44
C ILE A 5 -10.94 2.87 -5.21
N ARG A 6 -11.22 3.37 -3.99
CA ARG A 6 -10.85 4.72 -3.57
C ARG A 6 -9.59 4.67 -2.71
N PHE A 7 -8.47 5.11 -3.26
CA PHE A 7 -7.23 5.31 -2.49
C PHE A 7 -7.43 6.39 -1.43
N ALA A 8 -7.31 6.09 -0.14
CA ALA A 8 -7.40 7.09 0.92
C ALA A 8 -6.07 7.87 1.07
N GLY A 9 -4.96 7.14 1.03
CA GLY A 9 -3.59 7.65 1.06
C GLY A 9 -2.63 6.58 0.52
N ILE A 10 -1.48 7.03 0.03
CA ILE A 10 -0.37 6.20 -0.44
C ILE A 10 0.87 6.70 0.32
N HIS A 11 1.38 5.89 1.23
CA HIS A 11 2.47 6.28 2.13
C HIS A 11 3.73 5.51 1.75
N ILE A 12 4.80 6.23 1.42
CA ILE A 12 6.08 5.66 1.01
C ILE A 12 7.11 6.01 2.09
N THR A 13 7.79 5.00 2.60
CA THR A 13 8.79 5.07 3.67
C THR A 13 10.10 4.48 3.18
N ASN A 14 11.23 4.89 3.77
CA ASN A 14 12.57 4.45 3.39
C ASN A 14 12.85 4.58 1.88
N GLU A 15 12.23 5.56 1.22
CA GLU A 15 12.49 5.82 -0.17
C GLU A 15 13.90 6.39 -0.38
N SER A 16 14.55 5.95 -1.45
CA SER A 16 15.80 6.55 -1.90
C SER A 16 15.52 7.84 -2.68
N ILE A 17 16.56 8.66 -2.88
CA ILE A 17 16.46 9.87 -3.71
C ILE A 17 15.96 9.53 -5.13
N PHE A 18 16.27 8.34 -5.65
CA PHE A 18 15.80 7.87 -6.96
C PHE A 18 14.27 7.81 -7.08
N PHE A 19 13.55 7.51 -5.99
CA PHE A 19 12.09 7.46 -6.00
C PHE A 19 11.46 8.82 -6.29
N SER A 20 12.09 9.91 -5.84
CA SER A 20 11.61 11.27 -6.13
C SER A 20 11.63 11.57 -7.64
N TYR A 21 12.67 11.11 -8.35
CA TYR A 21 12.78 11.27 -9.81
C TYR A 21 11.73 10.43 -10.55
N ILE A 22 11.55 9.17 -10.15
CA ILE A 22 10.53 8.30 -10.74
C ILE A 22 9.14 8.88 -10.53
N PHE A 23 8.84 9.32 -9.30
CA PHE A 23 7.56 9.96 -9.00
C PHE A 23 7.35 11.24 -9.81
N ASN A 24 8.43 11.99 -10.08
CA ASN A 24 8.38 13.17 -10.93
C ASN A 24 8.01 12.87 -12.40
N ILE A 25 8.23 11.65 -12.86
CA ILE A 25 7.76 11.21 -14.17
C ILE A 25 6.30 10.74 -14.06
N LEU A 26 6.01 9.91 -13.05
CA LEU A 26 4.66 9.35 -12.84
C LEU A 26 3.59 10.43 -12.59
N LYS A 27 3.94 11.53 -11.93
CA LYS A 27 3.01 12.65 -11.66
C LYS A 27 2.39 13.25 -12.93
N LEU A 28 2.98 13.06 -14.10
CA LEU A 28 2.37 13.49 -15.37
C LEU A 28 1.08 12.70 -15.70
N PHE A 29 0.98 11.47 -15.22
CA PHE A 29 -0.16 10.56 -15.47
C PHE A 29 -1.15 10.49 -14.30
N LEU A 30 -0.80 11.06 -13.15
CA LEU A 30 -1.64 11.06 -11.97
C LEU A 30 -2.60 12.27 -11.97
N SER A 31 -3.83 12.06 -11.52
CA SER A 31 -4.74 13.18 -11.23
C SER A 31 -4.26 13.96 -10.01
N GLU A 32 -4.61 15.26 -9.93
CA GLU A 32 -4.33 16.10 -8.75
C GLU A 32 -4.82 15.47 -7.44
N LYS A 33 -5.96 14.77 -7.50
CA LYS A 33 -6.53 14.04 -6.36
C LYS A 33 -5.60 12.92 -5.87
N ILE A 34 -4.95 12.19 -6.77
CA ILE A 34 -4.00 11.14 -6.38
C ILE A 34 -2.67 11.74 -5.93
N LYS A 35 -2.17 12.79 -6.60
CA LYS A 35 -0.94 13.49 -6.19
C LYS A 35 -1.01 13.96 -4.74
N LYS A 36 -2.13 14.55 -4.33
CA LYS A 36 -2.38 15.01 -2.95
C LYS A 36 -2.47 13.89 -1.91
N ARG A 37 -2.60 12.64 -2.34
CA ARG A 37 -2.71 11.46 -1.48
C ARG A 37 -1.42 10.66 -1.42
N VAL A 38 -0.38 11.03 -2.16
CA VAL A 38 0.93 10.40 -2.07
C VAL A 38 1.77 11.16 -1.05
N HIS A 39 2.25 10.46 -0.04
CA HIS A 39 3.03 10.99 1.07
C HIS A 39 4.39 10.27 1.11
N PHE A 40 5.46 11.05 1.08
CA PHE A 40 6.84 10.57 1.25
C PHE A 40 7.29 10.87 2.68
N HIS A 41 7.80 9.86 3.37
CA HIS A 41 8.19 9.95 4.78
C HIS A 41 9.70 9.83 4.98
N GLY A 42 10.45 9.35 4.00
CA GLY A 42 11.88 9.09 4.11
C GLY A 42 12.15 8.16 5.29
N LYS A 43 13.08 8.58 6.14
CA LYS A 43 13.42 7.89 7.40
C LYS A 43 12.65 8.41 8.62
N ASP A 44 11.74 9.38 8.45
CA ASP A 44 10.98 9.97 9.56
C ASP A 44 9.69 9.18 9.84
N MET A 45 9.79 8.13 10.67
CA MET A 45 8.62 7.35 11.07
C MET A 45 7.63 8.16 11.92
N LYS A 46 8.06 9.23 12.61
CA LYS A 46 7.13 10.12 13.33
C LYS A 46 6.21 10.85 12.35
N HIS A 47 6.67 11.15 11.13
CA HIS A 47 5.81 11.70 10.08
C HIS A 47 4.77 10.69 9.58
N LEU A 48 5.14 9.42 9.46
CA LEU A 48 4.19 8.35 9.14
C LEU A 48 3.11 8.25 10.22
N HIS A 49 3.51 8.27 11.50
CA HIS A 49 2.56 8.12 12.62
C HIS A 49 1.57 9.27 12.80
N ARG A 50 1.81 10.44 12.18
CA ARG A 50 0.80 11.50 12.08
C ARG A 50 -0.37 11.14 11.14
N HIS A 51 -0.16 10.16 10.26
CA HIS A 51 -1.14 9.71 9.28
C HIS A 51 -1.73 8.34 9.65
N ILE A 52 -0.92 7.45 10.23
CA ILE A 52 -1.29 6.08 10.54
C ILE A 52 -0.95 5.76 12.01
N PRO A 53 -1.93 5.35 12.85
CA PRO A 53 -1.68 5.02 14.25
C PRO A 53 -0.64 3.90 14.43
N LYS A 54 0.15 3.96 15.52
CA LYS A 54 1.20 2.97 15.81
C LYS A 54 0.63 1.59 16.12
N GLU A 55 -0.54 1.56 16.76
CA GLU A 55 -1.19 0.38 17.32
C GLU A 55 -1.60 -0.63 16.25
N ILE A 56 -1.73 -0.18 14.99
CA ILE A 56 -2.10 -1.04 13.87
C ILE A 56 -0.92 -1.44 12.99
N LEU A 57 0.19 -0.71 13.09
CA LEU A 57 1.39 -0.94 12.28
C LEU A 57 2.30 -1.98 12.95
N PRO A 58 2.97 -2.83 12.16
CA PRO A 58 3.91 -3.79 12.70
C PRO A 58 5.23 -3.11 13.10
N SER A 59 6.02 -3.84 13.89
CA SER A 59 7.25 -3.34 14.52
C SER A 59 8.28 -2.77 13.53
N GLU A 60 8.33 -3.27 12.30
CA GLU A 60 9.25 -2.85 11.26
C GLU A 60 9.00 -1.40 10.78
N PHE A 61 7.83 -0.85 11.09
CA PHE A 61 7.45 0.54 10.82
C PHE A 61 7.32 1.37 12.11
N ASP A 62 8.05 1.02 13.19
CA ASP A 62 7.97 1.64 14.51
C ASP A 62 6.55 1.59 15.13
N GLY A 63 5.77 0.56 14.80
CA GLY A 63 4.44 0.31 15.34
C GLY A 63 4.43 -0.69 16.50
N ASP A 64 3.27 -0.83 17.14
CA ASP A 64 3.08 -1.66 18.34
C ASP A 64 2.41 -3.02 18.03
N ASN A 65 2.01 -3.26 16.77
CA ASN A 65 1.33 -4.49 16.38
C ASN A 65 2.30 -5.62 16.05
N ASN A 66 2.77 -6.31 17.09
CA ASN A 66 3.70 -7.45 16.94
C ASN A 66 3.03 -8.75 16.46
N THR A 67 1.71 -8.75 16.23
CA THR A 67 0.98 -9.95 15.80
C THR A 67 0.88 -10.09 14.29
N TYR A 68 1.11 -9.01 13.55
CA TYR A 68 0.99 -9.01 12.10
C TYR A 68 2.24 -9.62 11.45
N GLN A 69 2.03 -10.63 10.60
CA GLN A 69 3.06 -11.15 9.71
C GLN A 69 2.49 -11.25 8.30
N ALA A 70 3.17 -10.61 7.34
CA ALA A 70 2.71 -10.56 5.95
C ALA A 70 2.57 -11.96 5.33
N SER A 71 3.50 -12.87 5.63
CA SER A 71 3.49 -14.26 5.15
C SER A 71 2.23 -15.02 5.59
N GLU A 72 1.82 -14.85 6.85
CA GLU A 72 0.65 -15.53 7.40
C GLU A 72 -0.65 -14.95 6.84
N TRP A 73 -0.74 -13.62 6.67
CA TRP A 73 -1.88 -12.99 6.01
C TRP A 73 -2.03 -13.47 4.56
N VAL A 74 -0.93 -13.53 3.80
CA VAL A 74 -0.91 -14.02 2.41
C VAL A 74 -1.41 -15.46 2.33
N LYS A 75 -0.88 -16.36 3.17
CA LYS A 75 -1.32 -17.77 3.17
C LYS A 75 -2.81 -17.92 3.46
N LYS A 76 -3.31 -17.18 4.46
CA LYS A 76 -4.69 -17.31 4.93
C LYS A 76 -5.70 -16.72 3.95
N GLU A 77 -5.47 -15.48 3.52
CA GLU A 77 -6.46 -14.71 2.77
C GLU A 77 -6.21 -14.77 1.26
N MET A 78 -4.95 -14.68 0.84
CA MET A 78 -4.62 -14.59 -0.59
C MET A 78 -4.70 -15.96 -1.28
N TYR A 79 -4.20 -17.04 -0.68
CA TYR A 79 -4.22 -18.36 -1.34
C TYR A 79 -5.64 -18.93 -1.51
N SER A 80 -6.50 -18.75 -0.51
CA SER A 80 -7.91 -19.10 -0.62
C SER A 80 -8.63 -18.26 -1.69
N TYR A 81 -8.29 -16.97 -1.80
CA TYR A 81 -8.79 -16.12 -2.87
C TYR A 81 -8.26 -16.50 -4.25
N LEU A 82 -6.98 -16.90 -4.39
CA LEU A 82 -6.39 -17.25 -5.69
C LEU A 82 -7.07 -18.46 -6.33
N GLU A 83 -7.43 -19.47 -5.53
CA GLU A 83 -8.16 -20.64 -6.03
C GLU A 83 -9.55 -20.21 -6.57
N LYS A 84 -10.29 -19.43 -5.78
CA LYS A 84 -11.58 -18.86 -6.17
C LYS A 84 -11.46 -17.95 -7.40
N PHE A 85 -10.43 -17.13 -7.46
CA PHE A 85 -10.16 -16.22 -8.58
C PHE A 85 -9.92 -17.01 -9.87
N GLY A 86 -9.10 -18.08 -9.81
CA GLY A 86 -8.88 -18.97 -10.94
C GLY A 86 -10.15 -19.67 -11.41
N GLU A 87 -11.04 -20.05 -10.49
CA GLU A 87 -12.34 -20.62 -10.83
C GLU A 87 -13.27 -19.60 -11.52
N LEU A 88 -13.37 -18.39 -10.98
CA LEU A 88 -14.17 -17.29 -11.55
C LEU A 88 -13.69 -16.94 -12.97
N HIS A 89 -12.38 -16.88 -13.19
CA HIS A 89 -11.78 -16.64 -14.50
C HIS A 89 -12.07 -17.80 -15.47
N ARG A 90 -11.92 -19.06 -15.04
CA ARG A 90 -12.28 -20.23 -15.88
C ARG A 90 -13.76 -20.25 -16.28
N LYS A 91 -14.64 -19.75 -15.40
CA LYS A 91 -16.08 -19.64 -15.64
C LYS A 91 -16.49 -18.37 -16.40
N GLY A 92 -15.54 -17.49 -16.74
CA GLY A 92 -15.79 -16.25 -17.50
C GLY A 92 -16.49 -15.15 -16.70
N TYR A 93 -16.45 -15.20 -15.36
CA TYR A 93 -17.00 -14.14 -14.50
C TYR A 93 -16.04 -12.96 -14.30
N LEU A 94 -14.76 -13.13 -14.68
CA LEU A 94 -13.70 -12.12 -14.64
C LEU A 94 -12.95 -12.11 -15.96
#